data_AF-A0A3D5GFT6-F1
#
_entry.id   AF-A0A3D5GFT6-F1
#
_cell.length_a   1.000
_cell.length_b   1.000
_cell.length_c   1.000
_cell.angle_alpha   90.00
_cell.angle_beta   90.00
_cell.angle_gamma   90.00
#
_symmetry.space_group_name_H-M   'P 1'
#
loop_
_entity.id
_entity.type
_entity.pdbx_description
1 polymer ?
#
loop_
_entity_poly.entity_id
_entity_poly.type
_entity_poly.pdbx_seq_one_letter_code
_entity_poly.pdbx_strand_id
1 'polypeptide(L)'
;MVYRVSGQRFTDTSSGFRAFRRPVVEFFSTEYPVEYMESVEALVLAMRQGFTVREVPVVMHDRSAGTASNRNLRLAYHFVRLLIVLVAGGKRRRVRTAGMAQ
;
A
#
# COMPACT_ATOMS: atom_id res chain seq x y z
N MET A 1 0.07 -6.83 10.44
CA MET A 1 -1.36 -6.52 10.19
C MET A 1 -1.74 -6.74 8.73
N VAL A 2 -1.00 -6.15 7.76
CA VAL A 2 -1.20 -6.33 6.32
C VAL A 2 -1.23 -7.81 5.89
N TYR A 3 -0.33 -8.65 6.42
CA TYR A 3 -0.34 -10.11 6.17
C TYR A 3 -1.71 -10.78 6.41
N ARG A 4 -2.46 -10.36 7.44
CA ARG A 4 -3.76 -10.96 7.76
C ARG A 4 -4.86 -10.59 6.75
N VAL A 5 -4.71 -9.44 6.11
CA VAL A 5 -5.65 -8.92 5.10
C VAL A 5 -5.27 -9.44 3.72
N SER A 6 -3.98 -9.62 3.47
CA SER A 6 -3.44 -9.80 2.13
C SER A 6 -2.91 -11.19 1.83
N GLY A 7 -2.60 -11.98 2.87
CA GLY A 7 -2.03 -13.33 2.75
C GLY A 7 -0.54 -13.34 2.37
N GLN A 8 0.10 -12.18 2.18
CA GLN A 8 1.50 -12.06 1.79
C GLN A 8 2.29 -11.29 2.85
N ARG A 9 3.53 -11.74 3.13
CA ARG A 9 4.44 -11.04 4.04
C ARG A 9 5.19 -9.98 3.25
N PHE A 10 5.21 -8.77 3.82
CA PHE A 10 5.96 -7.63 3.34
C PHE A 10 6.91 -7.21 4.45
N THR A 11 8.16 -6.94 4.07
CA THR A 11 9.23 -6.45 4.93
C THR A 11 9.12 -4.94 5.15
N ASP A 12 8.62 -4.19 4.16
CA ASP A 12 8.35 -2.76 4.30
C ASP A 12 7.05 -2.36 3.61
N THR A 13 6.00 -2.16 4.40
CA THR A 13 4.68 -1.72 3.90
C THR A 13 4.58 -0.20 3.73
N SER A 14 5.51 0.55 4.30
CA SER A 14 5.52 2.02 4.34
C SER A 14 6.34 2.66 3.23
N SER A 15 7.17 1.90 2.52
CA SER A 15 7.96 2.42 1.40
C SER A 15 7.08 3.06 0.33
N GLY A 16 7.43 4.31 -0.02
CA GLY A 16 6.89 5.03 -1.17
C GLY A 16 7.63 4.73 -2.48
N PHE A 17 8.76 4.02 -2.45
CA PHE A 17 9.52 3.69 -3.66
C PHE A 17 8.89 2.50 -4.38
N ARG A 18 8.14 2.77 -5.46
CA ARG A 18 7.28 1.77 -6.11
C ARG A 18 7.33 1.90 -7.63
N ALA A 19 7.15 0.76 -8.30
CA ALA A 19 6.94 0.68 -9.73
C ALA A 19 5.59 0.02 -10.03
N PHE A 20 4.86 0.56 -11.00
CA PHE A 20 3.53 0.09 -11.38
C PHE A 20 3.47 -0.23 -12.86
N ARG A 21 2.74 -1.30 -13.22
CA ARG A 21 2.35 -1.56 -14.61
C ARG A 21 1.15 -0.70 -14.98
N ARG A 22 0.95 -0.48 -16.28
CA ARG A 22 -0.13 0.35 -16.83
C ARG A 22 -1.53 0.07 -16.23
N PRO A 23 -2.00 -1.19 -16.09
CA PRO A 23 -3.33 -1.45 -15.50
C PRO A 23 -3.46 -1.00 -14.04
N VAL A 24 -2.34 -0.99 -13.31
CA VAL A 24 -2.30 -0.54 -11.90
C VAL A 24 -2.32 0.98 -11.82
N VAL A 25 -1.62 1.65 -12.74
CA VAL A 25 -1.66 3.12 -12.86
C VAL A 25 -3.07 3.58 -13.23
N GLU A 26 -3.74 2.92 -14.18
CA GLU A 26 -5.13 3.22 -14.56
C GLU A 26 -6.08 3.06 -13.38
N PHE A 27 -5.98 1.96 -12.63
CA PHE A 27 -6.75 1.77 -11.39
C PHE A 27 -6.49 2.87 -10.35
N PHE A 28 -5.23 3.22 -10.12
CA PHE A 28 -4.88 4.27 -9.17
C PHE A 28 -5.24 5.67 -9.66
N SER A 29 -5.37 5.90 -10.96
CA SER A 29 -5.82 7.20 -11.46
C SER A 29 -7.24 7.55 -10.98
N THR A 30 -8.06 6.54 -10.68
CA THR A 30 -9.43 6.71 -10.19
C THR A 30 -9.56 6.47 -8.68
N GLU A 31 -8.80 5.51 -8.13
CA GLU A 31 -8.91 5.08 -6.73
C GLU A 31 -7.56 5.18 -6.00
N TYR A 32 -6.96 6.36 -5.96
CA TYR A 32 -5.75 6.57 -5.15
C TYR A 32 -6.08 7.06 -3.73
N PRO A 33 -5.49 6.48 -2.68
CA PRO A 33 -5.60 7.02 -1.33
C PRO A 33 -4.83 8.34 -1.22
N VAL A 34 -5.52 9.43 -0.88
CA VAL A 34 -4.96 10.79 -0.86
C VAL A 34 -4.42 11.17 0.53
N GLU A 35 -4.70 10.38 1.57
CA GLU A 35 -4.33 10.71 2.95
C GLU A 35 -2.94 10.20 3.37
N TYR A 36 -2.36 10.84 4.39
CA TYR A 36 -1.07 10.51 4.98
C TYR A 36 -1.01 9.02 5.40
N MET A 37 0.09 8.33 5.09
CA MET A 37 0.22 6.85 5.00
C MET A 37 -0.43 6.19 3.76
N GLU A 38 -0.54 6.94 2.66
CA GLU A 38 -0.95 6.47 1.33
C GLU A 38 -0.33 5.12 0.93
N SER A 39 0.93 4.89 1.31
CA SER A 39 1.70 3.71 0.89
C SER A 39 1.09 2.40 1.40
N VAL A 40 0.62 2.37 2.64
CA VAL A 40 0.01 1.16 3.20
C VAL A 40 -1.39 0.94 2.63
N GLU A 41 -2.17 2.01 2.50
CA GLU A 41 -3.52 1.94 1.92
C GLU A 41 -3.48 1.51 0.45
N ALA A 42 -2.58 2.08 -0.34
CA ALA A 42 -2.39 1.73 -1.75
C ALA A 42 -1.96 0.26 -1.91
N LEU A 43 -1.09 -0.24 -1.01
CA LEU A 43 -0.70 -1.64 -1.00
C LEU A 43 -1.91 -2.55 -0.74
N VAL A 44 -2.69 -2.25 0.28
CA VAL A 44 -3.89 -3.04 0.62
C VAL A 44 -4.93 -2.99 -0.51
N LEU A 45 -5.12 -1.82 -1.12
CA LEU A 45 -6.07 -1.63 -2.20
C LEU A 45 -5.66 -2.41 -3.46
N ALA A 46 -4.40 -2.33 -3.87
CA ALA A 46 -3.89 -3.10 -5.01
C ALA A 46 -4.05 -4.61 -4.80
N MET A 47 -3.79 -5.09 -3.60
CA MET A 47 -3.95 -6.51 -3.26
C MET A 47 -5.42 -6.93 -3.22
N ARG A 48 -6.32 -6.06 -2.73
CA ARG A 48 -7.77 -6.29 -2.77
C ARG A 48 -8.31 -6.34 -4.20
N GLN A 49 -7.74 -5.53 -5.10
CA GLN A 49 -8.07 -5.53 -6.52
C GLN A 49 -7.49 -6.74 -7.28
N GLY A 50 -6.72 -7.60 -6.59
CA GLY A 50 -6.18 -8.84 -7.15
C GLY A 50 -4.87 -8.67 -7.92
N PHE A 51 -4.24 -7.49 -7.85
CA PHE A 51 -2.92 -7.30 -8.47
C PHE A 51 -1.84 -8.12 -7.74
N THR A 52 -0.83 -8.55 -8.51
CA THR A 52 0.35 -9.22 -7.96
C THR A 52 1.35 -8.16 -7.49
N VAL A 53 1.72 -8.22 -6.21
CA VAL A 53 2.72 -7.32 -5.61
C VAL A 53 3.97 -8.14 -5.24
N ARG A 54 5.16 -7.60 -5.52
CA ARG A 54 6.45 -8.20 -5.15
C ARG A 54 7.34 -7.14 -4.51
N GLU A 55 8.07 -7.54 -3.47
CA GLU A 55 9.14 -6.73 -2.91
C GLU A 55 10.45 -7.03 -3.64
N VAL A 56 11.21 -5.97 -3.94
CA VAL A 56 12.54 -6.06 -4.54
C VAL A 56 13.50 -5.35 -3.58
N PRO A 57 14.60 -6.00 -3.14
CA PRO A 57 15.56 -5.37 -2.25
C PRO A 57 16.26 -4.20 -2.96
N VAL A 58 16.44 -3.10 -2.24
CA VAL A 58 17.11 -1.89 -2.71
C VAL A 58 18.10 -1.40 -1.66
N VAL A 59 19.17 -0.73 -2.11
CA VAL A 59 20.11 -0.06 -1.21
C VAL A 59 19.56 1.33 -0.89
N MET A 60 19.27 1.57 0.39
CA MET A 60 18.85 2.88 0.87
C MET A 60 20.08 3.74 1.12
N HIS A 61 20.11 4.94 0.53
CA HIS A 61 21.14 5.92 0.80
C HIS A 61 20.67 6.92 1.85
N ASP A 62 21.57 7.32 2.75
CA ASP A 62 21.28 8.36 3.73
C ASP A 62 20.93 9.68 3.03
N ARG A 63 19.91 10.37 3.57
CA ARG A 63 19.54 11.68 3.03
C ARG A 63 20.65 12.68 3.33
N SER A 64 21.06 13.45 2.32
CA SER A 64 22.15 14.43 2.44
C SER A 64 21.69 15.81 2.95
N ALA A 65 20.40 16.16 2.83
CA ALA A 65 19.85 17.46 3.23
C ALA A 65 18.33 17.46 3.50
N GLY A 66 17.83 18.49 4.20
CA GLY A 66 16.41 18.74 4.58
C GLY A 66 16.10 18.56 6.08
N THR A 67 14.83 18.53 6.48
CA THR A 67 14.38 18.02 7.81
C THR A 67 13.21 17.07 7.60
N ALA A 68 13.13 15.99 8.39
CA ALA A 68 12.03 15.03 8.26
C ALA A 68 10.71 15.74 8.61
N SER A 69 9.73 15.70 7.71
CA SER A 69 8.39 16.29 7.94
C SER A 69 7.53 15.49 8.94
N ASN A 70 8.13 14.58 9.71
CA ASN A 70 7.46 13.70 10.67
C ASN A 70 7.03 14.49 11.92
N ARG A 71 5.96 15.28 11.79
CA ARG A 71 5.30 15.95 12.94
C ARG A 71 4.45 14.91 13.70
N ASN A 72 4.96 14.46 14.84
CA ASN A 72 4.54 13.29 15.64
C ASN A 72 3.04 13.12 15.92
N LEU A 73 2.25 14.20 16.07
CA LEU A 73 0.84 14.09 16.44
C LEU A 73 -0.08 13.68 15.28
N ARG A 74 0.19 14.14 14.05
CA ARG A 74 -0.58 13.70 12.87
C ARG A 74 -0.32 12.24 12.57
N LEU A 75 0.92 11.81 12.75
CA LEU A 75 1.33 10.41 12.55
C LEU A 75 0.47 9.45 13.39
N ALA A 76 0.28 9.74 14.69
CA ALA A 76 -0.54 8.92 15.58
C ALA A 76 -2.00 8.83 15.13
N TYR A 77 -2.61 9.95 14.72
CA TYR A 77 -3.98 9.96 14.19
C TYR A 77 -4.12 9.07 12.95
N HIS A 78 -3.20 9.18 11.99
CA HIS A 78 -3.23 8.39 10.76
C HIS A 78 -3.00 6.90 11.03
N PHE A 79 -2.13 6.55 11.98
CA PHE A 79 -1.97 5.15 12.41
C PHE A 79 -3.26 4.56 12.98
N VAL A 80 -3.98 5.29 13.83
CA VAL A 80 -5.26 4.84 14.40
C VAL A 80 -6.33 4.72 13.31
N ARG A 81 -6.43 5.70 12.40
CA ARG A 81 -7.34 5.65 11.26
C ARG A 81 -7.07 4.42 10.38
N LEU A 82 -5.80 4.18 10.06
CA LEU A 82 -5.38 3.04 9.25
C LEU A 82 -5.73 1.71 9.92
N LEU A 83 -5.57 1.63 11.25
CA LEU A 83 -5.98 0.48 12.05
C LEU A 83 -7.49 0.21 11.87
N ILE A 84 -8.32 1.25 11.97
CA ILE A 84 -9.77 1.17 11.79
C ILE A 84 -10.13 0.69 10.38
N VAL A 85 -9.53 1.28 9.33
CA VAL A 85 -9.80 0.92 7.93
C VAL A 85 -9.44 -0.54 7.65
N LEU A 86 -8.31 -1.02 8.16
CA LEU A 86 -7.89 -2.41 7.99
C LEU A 86 -8.81 -3.40 8.72
N VAL A 87 -9.27 -3.05 9.93
CA VAL A 87 -10.16 -3.90 10.75
C VAL A 87 -11.58 -3.89 10.20
N ALA A 88 -12.11 -2.73 9.80
CA ALA A 88 -13.45 -2.57 9.28
C ALA A 88 -13.61 -3.12 7.85
N GLY A 89 -12.56 -3.09 7.03
CA GLY A 89 -12.58 -3.59 5.65
C GLY A 89 -12.54 -5.12 5.55
N GLY A 90 -13.47 -5.81 6.22
CA GLY A 90 -13.57 -7.27 6.33
C GLY A 90 -13.34 -8.03 5.02
N LYS A 91 -12.99 -9.33 5.16
CA LYS A 91 -12.56 -10.24 4.07
C LYS A 91 -13.53 -10.24 2.89
N ARG A 92 -13.35 -9.33 1.91
CA ARG A 92 -14.02 -9.43 0.61
C ARG A 92 -13.40 -10.60 -0.14
N ARG A 93 -14.28 -11.49 -0.61
CA ARG A 93 -13.94 -12.73 -1.30
C ARG A 93 -13.05 -12.38 -2.51
N ARG A 94 -11.89 -13.02 -2.60
CA ARG A 94 -10.93 -12.85 -3.70
C ARG A 94 -11.67 -13.09 -5.02
N VAL A 95 -11.87 -12.04 -5.81
CA VAL A 95 -12.28 -12.20 -7.21
C VAL A 95 -11.05 -12.75 -7.92
N ARG A 96 -11.05 -14.05 -8.22
CA ARG A 96 -10.06 -14.64 -9.14
C ARG A 96 -10.37 -14.04 -10.51
N THR A 97 -9.62 -13.01 -10.92
CA THR A 97 -9.57 -12.63 -12.33
C THR A 97 -8.84 -13.76 -13.07
N ALA A 98 -9.63 -14.74 -13.52
CA ALA A 98 -9.15 -15.74 -14.46
C ALA A 98 -8.89 -15.03 -15.80
N GLY A 99 -7.67 -15.17 -16.31
CA GLY A 99 -7.35 -15.02 -17.73
C GLY A 99 -7.52 -13.63 -18.34
N MET A 100 -6.44 -12.84 -18.37
CA MET A 100 -6.12 -12.00 -19.53
C MET A 100 -4.73 -12.39 -20.00
N ALA A 101 -4.68 -13.53 -20.68
CA ALA A 101 -3.72 -13.79 -21.73
C ALA A 101 -4.51 -13.63 -23.04
N GLN A 102 -4.28 -12.53 -23.74
CA GLN A 102 -4.24 -12.43 -25.21
C GLN A 102 -3.17 -11.39 -25.54
#